data_AF-A0A7Z9RWR0-F1
#
_entry.id   AF-A0A7Z9RWR0-F1
#
_cell.length_a   1.000
_cell.length_b   1.000
_cell.length_c   1.000
_cell.angle_alpha   90.00
_cell.angle_beta   90.00
_cell.angle_gamma   90.00
#
_symmetry.space_group_name_H-M   'P 1'
#
loop_
_entity.id
_entity.type
_entity.pdbx_description
1 polymer ?
#
loop_
_entity_poly.entity_id
_entity_poly.type
_entity_poly.pdbx_seq_one_letter_code
_entity_poly.pdbx_strand_id
1 'polypeptide(L)'
;MIPGTHRYEVAVLIGPGRSDVLEVVVVVGAGESTEVPIDVGFDFTEIFDITVNPDNPNGTPRYYCTDSANGQIYGLDEDFLPLAVIASPFEDGIPCTGIAFVGTGDADNGSLIVGNGQSGVQMHLMEITLAGEFIRDLFVFIPTPALPTAKAFPGPVEGRAGGMAFGSESGTVYITGPDTCDIYGMSHEGNGETDPDSSFEHPNEGSQQKGCTTKQCAQSNGFIGCTETLYLTSQTDDGTLEIIEVSVEAGEATQIGEGISLAGIEDPGGIVFEGDTFIVTGNSDGSVYQVQSTGNFVRGDANGDSLVDIGDPITILGVLFNSEPASECLAQLDSNDDNQIDIGDAIYVLNFLFQDTAQPPAPFPDPGPDPTPSAVTPCP
;
A
#
# COMPACT_ATOMS: atom_id res chain seq x y z
N MET A 1 -0.61 -24.76 17.88
CA MET A 1 -0.32 -24.38 16.50
C MET A 1 -1.49 -23.56 16.02
N ILE A 2 -1.32 -22.26 15.77
CA ILE A 2 -0.84 -21.83 14.45
C ILE A 2 0.25 -20.76 14.68
N PRO A 3 1.25 -20.70 13.81
CA PRO A 3 2.37 -19.79 13.91
C PRO A 3 2.05 -18.49 13.06
N GLY A 4 2.61 -17.31 13.35
CA GLY A 4 2.49 -16.07 12.52
C GLY A 4 1.85 -14.87 13.22
N THR A 5 2.50 -14.26 14.22
CA THR A 5 1.89 -13.17 15.03
C THR A 5 2.77 -11.92 15.15
N HIS A 6 2.50 -10.93 14.30
CA HIS A 6 3.13 -9.60 14.31
C HIS A 6 2.44 -8.62 15.30
N ARG A 7 3.10 -7.52 15.69
CA ARG A 7 2.78 -6.51 16.74
C ARG A 7 3.27 -5.10 16.28
N TYR A 8 2.46 -4.36 15.55
CA TYR A 8 2.87 -3.03 15.08
C TYR A 8 2.84 -1.99 16.23
N GLU A 9 3.82 -1.08 16.29
CA GLU A 9 3.75 0.13 17.12
C GLU A 9 3.07 1.27 16.33
N VAL A 10 2.37 2.16 17.02
CA VAL A 10 1.59 3.23 16.36
C VAL A 10 2.02 4.57 16.93
N ALA A 11 2.57 5.44 16.07
CA ALA A 11 2.81 6.84 16.40
C ALA A 11 1.73 7.71 15.76
N VAL A 12 1.00 8.49 16.56
CA VAL A 12 -0.10 9.34 16.10
C VAL A 12 0.35 10.80 16.05
N LEU A 13 0.15 11.46 14.91
CA LEU A 13 0.21 12.92 14.78
C LEU A 13 -1.21 13.50 14.91
N ILE A 14 -1.48 14.23 16.00
CA ILE A 14 -2.77 14.90 16.22
C ILE A 14 -2.59 16.41 16.02
N GLY A 15 -2.63 16.85 14.76
CA GLY A 15 -2.65 18.26 14.40
C GLY A 15 -1.40 19.07 14.80
N PRO A 16 -1.48 20.41 14.75
CA PRO A 16 -0.28 21.26 14.72
C PRO A 16 0.40 21.33 16.09
N GLY A 17 1.47 20.54 16.25
CA GLY A 17 2.49 20.73 17.29
C GLY A 17 2.25 20.03 18.64
N ARG A 18 1.48 18.93 18.69
CA ARG A 18 1.34 18.11 19.91
C ARG A 18 1.42 16.61 19.59
N SER A 19 2.33 15.91 20.25
CA SER A 19 2.35 14.45 20.33
C SER A 19 1.89 14.00 21.72
N ASP A 20 1.12 12.91 21.77
CA ASP A 20 0.83 12.19 23.02
C ASP A 20 0.89 10.68 22.73
N VAL A 21 1.40 9.90 23.68
CA VAL A 21 1.64 8.45 23.55
C VAL A 21 0.58 7.74 24.37
N LEU A 22 -0.21 6.86 23.74
CA LEU A 22 -1.16 6.00 24.46
C LEU A 22 -0.70 4.54 24.39
N GLU A 23 -0.04 4.06 25.44
CA GLU A 23 0.24 2.63 25.64
C GLU A 23 -1.05 1.87 25.98
N VAL A 24 -1.45 0.90 25.14
CA VAL A 24 -2.32 -0.21 25.57
C VAL A 24 -1.90 -1.50 24.87
N VAL A 25 -1.57 -2.53 25.66
CA VAL A 25 -1.25 -3.90 25.22
C VAL A 25 -2.51 -4.77 25.30
N VAL A 26 -2.93 -5.40 24.19
CA VAL A 26 -3.82 -6.60 24.21
C VAL A 26 -3.52 -7.50 22.99
N VAL A 27 -3.55 -8.82 23.21
CA VAL A 27 -3.11 -9.86 22.26
C VAL A 27 -4.27 -10.77 21.78
N VAL A 28 -4.16 -11.19 20.51
CA VAL A 28 -4.62 -12.41 19.82
C VAL A 28 -5.97 -12.39 19.07
N GLY A 29 -5.83 -12.41 17.73
CA GLY A 29 -6.58 -13.28 16.82
C GLY A 29 -7.80 -12.65 16.14
N ALA A 30 -7.72 -12.52 14.82
CA ALA A 30 -8.48 -11.59 13.97
C ALA A 30 -8.03 -10.15 14.27
N GLY A 31 -7.38 -9.49 13.31
CA GLY A 31 -6.88 -8.14 13.52
C GLY A 31 -8.01 -7.25 14.03
N GLU A 32 -7.74 -6.59 15.13
CA GLU A 32 -8.28 -5.26 15.38
C GLU A 32 -7.06 -4.36 15.25
N SER A 33 -6.91 -3.71 14.10
CA SER A 33 -6.09 -2.51 14.01
C SER A 33 -6.70 -1.49 14.97
N THR A 34 -5.88 -0.79 15.77
CA THR A 34 -6.40 0.39 16.47
C THR A 34 -6.45 1.52 15.47
N GLU A 35 -7.59 1.59 14.79
CA GLU A 35 -7.97 2.68 13.92
C GLU A 35 -8.02 3.95 14.76
N VAL A 36 -7.20 4.94 14.41
CA VAL A 36 -7.51 6.32 14.77
C VAL A 36 -8.15 6.89 13.52
N PRO A 37 -9.47 6.75 13.34
CA PRO A 37 -10.15 7.43 12.25
C PRO A 37 -9.83 8.91 12.39
N ILE A 38 -9.31 9.49 11.32
CA ILE A 38 -9.23 10.94 11.22
C ILE A 38 -10.67 11.42 11.02
N ASP A 39 -11.20 12.16 11.99
CA ASP A 39 -12.49 12.85 11.87
C ASP A 39 -12.32 13.95 10.83
N VAL A 40 -12.52 13.59 9.57
CA VAL A 40 -12.65 14.51 8.46
C VAL A 40 -13.89 15.35 8.78
N GLY A 41 -13.72 16.65 9.08
CA GLY A 41 -14.79 17.53 9.59
C GLY A 41 -15.95 17.82 8.62
N PHE A 42 -16.17 16.95 7.64
CA PHE A 42 -17.18 16.95 6.60
C PHE A 42 -17.80 15.55 6.53
N ASP A 43 -19.14 15.45 6.49
CA ASP A 43 -19.84 14.16 6.38
C ASP A 43 -19.61 13.59 4.96
N PHE A 44 -18.46 12.95 4.73
CA PHE A 44 -18.28 12.10 3.56
C PHE A 44 -19.23 10.92 3.68
N THR A 45 -20.04 10.68 2.64
CA THR A 45 -20.93 9.52 2.62
C THR A 45 -20.21 8.27 2.13
N GLU A 46 -19.22 8.46 1.24
CA GLU A 46 -18.32 7.43 0.75
C GLU A 46 -17.03 8.05 0.20
N ILE A 47 -15.90 7.37 0.38
CA ILE A 47 -14.64 7.69 -0.31
C ILE A 47 -14.18 6.45 -1.07
N PHE A 48 -14.47 6.42 -2.37
CA PHE A 48 -14.26 5.25 -3.22
C PHE A 48 -12.79 5.02 -3.52
N ASP A 49 -12.09 6.06 -3.96
CA ASP A 49 -10.66 6.01 -4.25
C ASP A 49 -9.97 7.31 -3.81
N ILE A 50 -8.65 7.26 -3.62
CA ILE A 50 -7.83 8.38 -3.21
C ILE A 50 -6.49 8.36 -3.93
N THR A 51 -5.99 9.54 -4.26
CA THR A 51 -4.66 9.73 -4.85
C THR A 51 -3.96 10.91 -4.20
N VAL A 52 -2.66 11.05 -4.43
CA VAL A 52 -1.82 12.08 -3.82
C VAL A 52 -1.04 12.86 -4.87
N ASN A 53 -0.99 14.17 -4.70
CA ASN A 53 -0.01 15.04 -5.32
C ASN A 53 1.09 15.32 -4.27
N PRO A 54 2.21 14.59 -4.32
CA PRO A 54 3.26 14.67 -3.30
C PRO A 54 4.00 16.02 -3.30
N ASP A 55 3.99 16.72 -4.43
CA ASP A 55 4.73 17.97 -4.64
C ASP A 55 4.01 19.21 -4.11
N ASN A 56 2.72 19.08 -3.77
CA ASN A 56 1.94 20.22 -3.30
C ASN A 56 2.36 20.66 -1.89
N PRO A 57 2.54 21.98 -1.66
CA PRO A 57 2.93 22.51 -0.36
C PRO A 57 1.79 22.39 0.66
N ASN A 58 2.16 22.36 1.94
CA ASN A 58 1.23 22.41 3.06
C ASN A 58 0.18 23.52 2.94
N GLY A 59 -1.07 23.19 3.28
CA GLY A 59 -2.22 24.08 3.15
C GLY A 59 -2.72 24.27 1.72
N THR A 60 -2.29 23.41 0.78
CA THR A 60 -2.90 23.26 -0.55
C THR A 60 -3.43 21.84 -0.73
N PRO A 61 -4.34 21.59 -1.69
CA PRO A 61 -4.89 20.24 -1.89
C PRO A 61 -3.79 19.22 -2.22
N ARG A 62 -3.42 18.38 -1.26
CA ARG A 62 -2.41 17.33 -1.37
C ARG A 62 -3.05 16.01 -1.80
N TYR A 63 -4.17 15.63 -1.18
CA TYR A 63 -4.91 14.42 -1.56
C TYR A 63 -6.12 14.77 -2.43
N TYR A 64 -6.48 13.88 -3.33
CA TYR A 64 -7.70 13.97 -4.12
C TYR A 64 -8.46 12.67 -3.98
N CYS A 65 -9.73 12.75 -3.59
CA CYS A 65 -10.55 11.56 -3.40
C CYS A 65 -11.89 11.69 -4.11
N THR A 66 -12.45 10.55 -4.49
CA THR A 66 -13.76 10.46 -5.15
C THR A 66 -14.84 10.07 -4.16
N ASP A 67 -15.94 10.82 -4.20
CA ASP A 67 -17.18 10.52 -3.49
C ASP A 67 -18.21 10.10 -4.54
N SER A 68 -18.33 8.78 -4.77
CA SER A 68 -19.23 8.25 -5.80
C SER A 68 -20.72 8.45 -5.46
N ALA A 69 -21.10 8.69 -4.19
CA ALA A 69 -22.49 8.85 -3.78
C ALA A 69 -22.98 10.24 -4.15
N ASN A 70 -22.12 11.22 -3.95
CA ASN A 70 -22.41 12.62 -4.26
C ASN A 70 -21.96 13.01 -5.67
N GLY A 71 -21.16 12.18 -6.34
CA GLY A 71 -20.62 12.46 -7.67
C GLY A 71 -19.66 13.66 -7.64
N GLN A 72 -18.76 13.68 -6.66
CA GLN A 72 -17.83 14.77 -6.43
C GLN A 72 -16.41 14.26 -6.23
N ILE A 73 -15.45 15.14 -6.50
CA ILE A 73 -14.05 14.93 -6.16
C ILE A 73 -13.67 16.01 -5.16
N TYR A 74 -12.99 15.63 -4.08
CA TYR A 74 -12.53 16.55 -3.06
C TYR A 74 -11.01 16.65 -3.10
N GLY A 75 -10.49 17.87 -3.07
CA GLY A 75 -9.09 18.14 -2.80
C GLY A 75 -8.90 18.41 -1.32
N LEU A 76 -8.10 17.60 -0.63
CA LEU A 76 -7.86 17.63 0.81
C LEU A 76 -6.44 18.10 1.11
N ASP A 77 -6.23 18.78 2.23
CA ASP A 77 -4.88 19.12 2.72
C ASP A 77 -4.18 17.94 3.41
N GLU A 78 -2.99 18.17 3.97
CA GLU A 78 -2.20 17.16 4.68
C GLU A 78 -2.88 16.57 5.93
N ASP A 79 -3.90 17.26 6.47
CA ASP A 79 -4.69 16.83 7.63
C ASP A 79 -6.04 16.23 7.18
N PHE A 80 -6.20 15.93 5.88
CA PHE A 80 -7.43 15.43 5.24
C PHE A 80 -8.64 16.38 5.35
N LEU A 81 -8.40 17.68 5.54
CA LEU A 81 -9.47 18.67 5.54
C LEU A 81 -9.78 19.12 4.09
N PRO A 82 -11.06 19.20 3.70
CA PRO A 82 -11.43 19.59 2.34
C PRO A 82 -11.10 21.06 2.07
N LEU A 83 -10.30 21.30 1.04
CA LEU A 83 -9.92 22.62 0.54
C LEU A 83 -10.58 22.97 -0.81
N ALA A 84 -10.93 21.96 -1.60
CA ALA A 84 -11.52 22.12 -2.92
C ALA A 84 -12.61 21.07 -3.18
N VAL A 85 -13.62 21.48 -3.95
CA VAL A 85 -14.65 20.59 -4.50
C VAL A 85 -14.61 20.72 -6.01
N ILE A 86 -14.37 19.60 -6.68
CA ILE A 86 -14.30 19.47 -8.13
C ILE A 86 -15.52 18.64 -8.55
N ALA A 87 -16.32 19.15 -9.49
CA ALA A 87 -17.47 18.43 -9.98
C ALA A 87 -17.04 17.16 -10.72
N SER A 88 -17.84 16.09 -10.65
CA SER A 88 -17.64 14.92 -11.50
C SER A 88 -17.53 15.35 -12.96
N PRO A 89 -16.55 14.82 -13.73
CA PRO A 89 -16.43 15.10 -15.15
C PRO A 89 -17.50 14.37 -15.98
N PHE A 90 -18.24 13.43 -15.38
CA PHE A 90 -19.28 12.64 -16.04
C PHE A 90 -20.66 13.30 -15.96
N GLU A 91 -21.59 12.84 -16.80
CA GLU A 91 -22.99 13.28 -16.76
C GLU A 91 -23.66 12.93 -15.42
N ASP A 92 -24.64 13.73 -15.02
CA ASP A 92 -25.41 13.53 -13.79
C ASP A 92 -25.92 12.08 -13.67
N GLY A 93 -25.58 11.42 -12.56
CA GLY A 93 -25.99 10.05 -12.25
C GLY A 93 -24.99 8.97 -12.66
N ILE A 94 -23.87 9.33 -13.31
CA ILE A 94 -22.72 8.45 -13.48
C ILE A 94 -21.78 8.65 -12.26
N PRO A 95 -21.59 7.63 -11.41
CA PRO A 95 -20.67 7.75 -10.27
C PRO A 95 -19.23 7.97 -10.75
N CYS A 96 -18.45 8.76 -10.03
CA CYS A 96 -17.00 8.88 -10.22
C CYS A 96 -16.28 7.97 -9.22
N THR A 97 -15.45 7.04 -9.70
CA THR A 97 -14.84 5.99 -8.86
C THR A 97 -13.32 6.10 -8.82
N GLY A 98 -12.59 5.34 -9.64
CA GLY A 98 -11.12 5.38 -9.62
C GLY A 98 -10.55 6.78 -9.85
N ILE A 99 -9.46 7.12 -9.18
CA ILE A 99 -8.77 8.40 -9.36
C ILE A 99 -7.26 8.23 -9.29
N ALA A 100 -6.53 8.83 -10.23
CA ALA A 100 -5.07 8.87 -10.22
C ALA A 100 -4.55 10.28 -10.52
N PHE A 101 -3.61 10.75 -9.71
CA PHE A 101 -2.87 11.97 -9.97
C PHE A 101 -1.75 11.71 -10.96
N VAL A 102 -1.60 12.58 -11.95
CA VAL A 102 -0.57 12.50 -12.98
C VAL A 102 0.22 13.80 -13.01
N GLY A 103 1.45 13.76 -12.47
CA GLY A 103 2.30 14.95 -12.35
C GLY A 103 2.70 15.59 -13.69
N THR A 104 2.86 14.79 -14.74
CA THR A 104 3.16 15.25 -16.11
C THR A 104 1.93 15.78 -16.86
N GLY A 105 0.74 15.61 -16.28
CA GLY A 105 -0.51 16.08 -16.84
C GLY A 105 -0.60 17.61 -16.89
N ASP A 106 -1.48 18.12 -17.76
CA ASP A 106 -1.71 19.55 -17.95
C ASP A 106 -0.42 20.38 -18.13
N ALA A 107 0.48 19.90 -19.01
CA ALA A 107 1.78 20.52 -19.25
C ALA A 107 2.62 20.70 -17.97
N ASP A 108 2.78 19.61 -17.21
CA ASP A 108 3.51 19.53 -15.95
C ASP A 108 2.91 20.36 -14.80
N ASN A 109 1.64 20.79 -14.91
CA ASN A 109 0.91 21.40 -13.79
C ASN A 109 0.16 20.37 -12.92
N GLY A 110 0.12 19.12 -13.36
CA GLY A 110 -0.63 18.04 -12.72
C GLY A 110 -2.06 17.95 -13.24
N SER A 111 -2.53 16.72 -13.42
CA SER A 111 -3.92 16.40 -13.78
C SER A 111 -4.45 15.26 -12.92
N LEU A 112 -5.77 15.04 -13.00
CA LEU A 112 -6.45 13.88 -12.43
C LEU A 112 -7.03 13.06 -13.56
N ILE A 113 -6.78 11.75 -13.55
CA ILE A 113 -7.55 10.80 -14.35
C ILE A 113 -8.61 10.21 -13.44
N VAL A 114 -9.87 10.32 -13.86
CA VAL A 114 -11.04 9.87 -13.10
C VAL A 114 -11.79 8.83 -13.89
N GLY A 115 -12.11 7.70 -13.28
CA GLY A 115 -12.85 6.61 -13.90
C GLY A 115 -14.36 6.65 -13.62
N ASN A 116 -15.13 6.11 -14.56
CA ASN A 116 -16.57 5.94 -14.40
C ASN A 116 -16.90 4.77 -13.47
N GLY A 117 -17.91 4.95 -12.63
CA GLY A 117 -18.40 3.97 -11.67
C GLY A 117 -19.51 3.06 -12.17
N GLN A 118 -19.86 3.13 -13.46
CA GLN A 118 -21.01 2.43 -14.02
C GLN A 118 -20.65 1.05 -14.55
N SER A 119 -21.28 -0.01 -14.03
CA SER A 119 -21.16 -1.37 -14.56
C SER A 119 -21.97 -1.57 -15.85
N GLY A 120 -21.57 -2.53 -16.69
CA GLY A 120 -22.28 -2.91 -17.91
C GLY A 120 -22.15 -1.92 -19.08
N VAL A 121 -21.21 -0.97 -18.98
CA VAL A 121 -20.78 -0.09 -20.07
C VAL A 121 -19.28 -0.28 -20.30
N GLN A 122 -18.73 0.31 -21.36
CA GLN A 122 -17.28 0.36 -21.52
C GLN A 122 -16.66 1.21 -20.41
N MET A 123 -15.58 0.72 -19.81
CA MET A 123 -14.77 1.47 -18.87
C MET A 123 -14.22 2.74 -19.55
N HIS A 124 -14.55 3.88 -18.96
CA HIS A 124 -14.31 5.21 -19.51
C HIS A 124 -13.67 6.07 -18.43
N LEU A 125 -12.51 6.61 -18.75
CA LEU A 125 -11.79 7.55 -17.89
C LEU A 125 -11.78 8.92 -18.57
N MET A 126 -11.80 9.98 -17.76
CA MET A 126 -11.58 11.34 -18.21
C MET A 126 -10.39 11.92 -17.49
N GLU A 127 -9.51 12.56 -18.25
CA GLU A 127 -8.44 13.38 -17.67
C GLU A 127 -8.92 14.82 -17.55
N ILE A 128 -8.75 15.40 -16.37
CA ILE A 128 -9.12 16.77 -16.03
C ILE A 128 -7.96 17.50 -15.34
N THR A 129 -7.93 18.82 -15.46
CA THR A 129 -7.01 19.64 -14.65
C THR A 129 -7.38 19.54 -13.17
N LEU A 130 -6.47 19.95 -12.27
CA LEU A 130 -6.77 20.03 -10.83
C LEU A 130 -7.92 21.02 -10.49
N ALA A 131 -8.32 21.86 -11.45
CA ALA A 131 -9.47 22.75 -11.33
C ALA A 131 -10.78 22.15 -11.89
N GLY A 132 -10.74 20.94 -12.45
CA GLY A 132 -11.89 20.27 -13.04
C GLY A 132 -12.15 20.60 -14.51
N GLU A 133 -11.21 21.20 -15.22
CA GLU A 133 -11.37 21.46 -16.65
C GLU A 133 -11.03 20.21 -17.46
N PHE A 134 -11.88 19.87 -18.43
CA PHE A 134 -11.69 18.70 -19.29
C PHE A 134 -10.43 18.79 -20.14
N ILE A 135 -9.65 17.71 -20.18
CA ILE A 135 -8.47 17.55 -21.05
C ILE A 135 -8.78 16.55 -22.18
N ARG A 136 -9.16 15.31 -21.83
CA ARG A 136 -9.45 14.25 -22.83
C ARG A 136 -10.24 13.07 -22.26
N ASP A 137 -10.79 12.28 -23.17
CA ASP A 137 -11.41 10.98 -22.91
C ASP A 137 -10.45 9.82 -23.18
N LEU A 138 -10.54 8.78 -22.34
CA LEU A 138 -9.83 7.52 -22.49
C LEU A 138 -10.84 6.37 -22.36
N PHE A 139 -11.13 5.70 -23.47
CA PHE A 139 -12.01 4.53 -23.48
C PHE A 139 -11.14 3.28 -23.44
N VAL A 140 -11.23 2.50 -22.37
CA VAL A 140 -10.32 1.37 -22.14
C VAL A 140 -10.68 0.21 -23.06
N PHE A 141 -9.70 -0.35 -23.77
CA PHE A 141 -9.90 -1.48 -24.68
C PHE A 141 -8.67 -2.37 -24.82
N ILE A 142 -8.90 -3.65 -25.08
CA ILE A 142 -7.87 -4.64 -25.40
C ILE A 142 -7.60 -4.62 -26.90
N PRO A 143 -6.36 -4.33 -27.35
CA PRO A 143 -6.03 -4.23 -28.77
C PRO A 143 -6.01 -5.58 -29.49
N THR A 144 -5.84 -5.53 -30.82
CA THR A 144 -5.63 -6.73 -31.65
C THR A 144 -4.17 -6.84 -32.08
N PRO A 145 -3.53 -8.03 -31.98
CA PRO A 145 -4.04 -9.26 -31.37
C PRO A 145 -4.12 -9.15 -29.83
N ALA A 146 -5.06 -9.88 -29.21
CA ALA A 146 -5.19 -9.90 -27.74
C ALA A 146 -3.91 -10.43 -27.08
N LEU A 147 -3.71 -10.05 -25.81
CA LEU A 147 -2.58 -10.47 -24.99
C LEU A 147 -2.45 -12.01 -25.03
N PRO A 148 -1.25 -12.59 -25.14
CA PRO A 148 -1.05 -14.04 -25.09
C PRO A 148 -1.57 -14.68 -23.79
N THR A 149 -1.60 -13.89 -22.71
CA THR A 149 -2.05 -14.22 -21.35
C THR A 149 -3.47 -13.73 -21.05
N ALA A 150 -4.10 -12.93 -21.93
CA ALA A 150 -5.41 -12.36 -21.65
C ALA A 150 -6.49 -13.43 -21.59
N LYS A 151 -7.21 -13.48 -20.45
CA LYS A 151 -8.51 -14.15 -20.35
C LYS A 151 -9.62 -13.47 -21.19
N ALA A 152 -9.33 -12.31 -21.80
CA ALA A 152 -10.30 -11.48 -22.50
C ALA A 152 -10.02 -11.33 -24.01
N PHE A 153 -11.10 -11.32 -24.80
CA PHE A 153 -11.04 -11.10 -26.25
C PHE A 153 -10.76 -9.63 -26.57
N PRO A 154 -10.14 -9.32 -27.74
CA PRO A 154 -9.97 -7.94 -28.18
C PRO A 154 -11.31 -7.20 -28.21
N GLY A 155 -11.31 -5.96 -27.74
CA GLY A 155 -12.51 -5.13 -27.69
C GLY A 155 -12.58 -4.24 -26.45
N PRO A 156 -13.72 -3.55 -26.25
CA PRO A 156 -13.97 -2.74 -25.06
C PRO A 156 -13.77 -3.54 -23.78
N VAL A 157 -13.10 -2.93 -22.80
CA VAL A 157 -13.14 -3.44 -21.42
C VAL A 157 -14.47 -2.99 -20.83
N GLU A 158 -15.32 -3.94 -20.45
CA GLU A 158 -16.62 -3.65 -19.84
C GLU A 158 -16.48 -3.52 -18.32
N GLY A 159 -17.15 -2.53 -17.74
CA GLY A 159 -17.23 -2.34 -16.29
C GLY A 159 -16.94 -0.92 -15.86
N ARG A 160 -16.73 -0.79 -14.55
CA ARG A 160 -16.36 0.43 -13.86
C ARG A 160 -14.88 0.40 -13.48
N ALA A 161 -14.26 1.57 -13.36
CA ALA A 161 -12.91 1.68 -12.81
C ALA A 161 -12.94 1.49 -11.28
N GLY A 162 -12.09 0.60 -10.76
CA GLY A 162 -11.80 0.48 -9.32
C GLY A 162 -10.69 1.45 -8.90
N GLY A 163 -9.91 1.09 -7.89
CA GLY A 163 -8.68 1.80 -7.52
C GLY A 163 -7.72 2.01 -8.69
N MET A 164 -7.12 3.20 -8.77
CA MET A 164 -6.22 3.61 -9.85
C MET A 164 -4.87 4.13 -9.36
N ALA A 165 -3.82 3.87 -10.12
CA ALA A 165 -2.48 4.38 -9.83
C ALA A 165 -1.77 4.88 -11.08
N PHE A 166 -0.82 5.80 -10.89
CA PHE A 166 0.05 6.27 -11.95
C PHE A 166 1.52 5.96 -11.62
N GLY A 167 2.18 5.24 -12.52
CA GLY A 167 3.62 5.01 -12.51
C GLY A 167 4.34 6.18 -13.14
N SER A 168 4.96 7.03 -12.33
CA SER A 168 5.68 8.21 -12.82
C SER A 168 6.94 7.87 -13.62
N GLU A 169 7.56 6.72 -13.36
CA GLU A 169 8.73 6.26 -14.11
C GLU A 169 8.33 5.56 -15.41
N SER A 170 7.28 4.74 -15.37
CA SER A 170 6.80 3.99 -16.53
C SER A 170 5.87 4.80 -17.45
N GLY A 171 5.22 5.84 -16.94
CA GLY A 171 4.14 6.56 -17.63
C GLY A 171 2.86 5.73 -17.75
N THR A 172 2.73 4.67 -16.93
CA THR A 172 1.61 3.73 -16.98
C THR A 172 0.51 4.15 -16.00
N VAL A 173 -0.73 4.12 -16.46
CA VAL A 173 -1.92 4.21 -15.62
C VAL A 173 -2.41 2.79 -15.38
N TYR A 174 -2.48 2.39 -14.12
CA TYR A 174 -3.01 1.10 -13.68
C TYR A 174 -4.42 1.27 -13.18
N ILE A 175 -5.35 0.44 -13.66
CA ILE A 175 -6.76 0.47 -13.27
C ILE A 175 -7.16 -0.92 -12.81
N THR A 176 -7.63 -1.03 -11.57
CA THR A 176 -8.24 -2.28 -11.10
C THR A 176 -9.64 -2.43 -11.69
N GLY A 177 -9.95 -3.64 -12.16
CA GLY A 177 -11.29 -4.06 -12.55
C GLY A 177 -11.97 -4.73 -11.35
N PRO A 178 -12.78 -4.01 -10.55
CA PRO A 178 -13.34 -4.54 -9.30
C PRO A 178 -14.24 -5.76 -9.52
N ASP A 179 -14.82 -5.88 -10.71
CA ASP A 179 -15.73 -6.97 -11.07
C ASP A 179 -15.00 -8.12 -11.79
N THR A 180 -13.80 -7.90 -12.34
CA THR A 180 -13.04 -8.89 -13.14
C THR A 180 -11.85 -9.48 -12.39
N CYS A 181 -11.37 -8.80 -11.36
CA CYS A 181 -10.10 -9.07 -10.69
C CYS A 181 -8.86 -8.93 -11.60
N ASP A 182 -8.99 -8.20 -12.71
CA ASP A 182 -7.86 -7.86 -13.58
C ASP A 182 -7.32 -6.47 -13.23
N ILE A 183 -6.03 -6.25 -13.47
CA ILE A 183 -5.41 -4.93 -13.50
C ILE A 183 -5.09 -4.60 -14.96
N TYR A 184 -5.61 -3.48 -15.43
CA TYR A 184 -5.36 -2.98 -16.78
C TYR A 184 -4.27 -1.89 -16.71
N GLY A 185 -3.14 -2.15 -17.34
CA GLY A 185 -2.09 -1.15 -17.56
C GLY A 185 -2.30 -0.47 -18.91
N MET A 186 -2.25 0.85 -18.96
CA MET A 186 -2.30 1.62 -20.20
C MET A 186 -1.33 2.79 -20.16
N SER A 187 -0.79 3.20 -21.31
CA SER A 187 0.05 4.39 -21.38
C SER A 187 -0.79 5.65 -21.15
N HIS A 188 -0.34 6.55 -20.26
CA HIS A 188 -0.98 7.86 -20.04
C HIS A 188 -1.07 8.66 -21.35
N GLU A 189 -0.01 8.73 -22.17
CA GLU A 189 -0.04 9.45 -23.45
C GLU A 189 -0.82 8.70 -24.55
N GLY A 190 -1.31 7.50 -24.26
CA GLY A 190 -2.07 6.66 -25.18
C GLY A 190 -3.51 7.10 -25.39
N ASN A 191 -4.27 6.21 -26.02
CA ASN A 191 -5.67 6.38 -26.41
C ASN A 191 -6.64 5.45 -25.64
N GLY A 192 -6.19 4.88 -24.51
CA GLY A 192 -6.94 3.88 -23.75
C GLY A 192 -6.66 2.42 -24.15
N GLU A 193 -5.69 2.19 -25.03
CA GLU A 193 -5.21 0.84 -25.35
C GLU A 193 -4.48 0.22 -24.14
N THR A 194 -4.92 -0.97 -23.71
CA THR A 194 -4.24 -1.72 -22.66
C THR A 194 -2.95 -2.34 -23.20
N ASP A 195 -1.89 -2.28 -22.42
CA ASP A 195 -0.60 -2.89 -22.74
C ASP A 195 -0.48 -4.28 -22.10
N PRO A 196 -0.20 -5.36 -22.88
CA PRO A 196 0.05 -6.70 -22.36
C PRO A 196 1.07 -6.77 -21.25
N ASP A 197 2.14 -5.98 -21.37
CA ASP A 197 3.31 -6.14 -20.51
C ASP A 197 3.09 -5.50 -19.13
N SER A 198 2.03 -4.68 -18.99
CA SER A 198 1.63 -4.01 -17.75
C SER A 198 0.20 -4.34 -17.30
N SER A 199 -0.50 -5.23 -18.02
CA SER A 199 -1.82 -5.75 -17.63
C SER A 199 -1.70 -7.18 -17.13
N PHE A 200 -2.31 -7.48 -15.99
CA PHE A 200 -2.11 -8.74 -15.28
C PHE A 200 -3.29 -9.06 -14.37
N GLU A 201 -3.40 -10.31 -13.94
CA GLU A 201 -4.35 -10.71 -12.90
C GLU A 201 -3.79 -10.45 -11.52
N HIS A 202 -4.66 -10.08 -10.58
CA HIS A 202 -4.24 -9.89 -9.20
C HIS A 202 -3.71 -11.20 -8.60
N PRO A 203 -2.54 -11.18 -7.91
CA PRO A 203 -1.93 -12.40 -7.38
C PRO A 203 -2.78 -13.18 -6.38
N ASN A 204 -3.62 -12.51 -5.59
CA ASN A 204 -4.55 -13.15 -4.66
C ASN A 204 -5.91 -13.35 -5.34
N GLU A 205 -6.22 -14.58 -5.74
CA GLU A 205 -7.51 -14.95 -6.35
C GLU A 205 -8.64 -15.01 -5.30
N GLY A 206 -9.81 -14.45 -5.63
CA GLY A 206 -11.06 -14.65 -4.86
C GLY A 206 -11.43 -13.50 -3.92
N SER A 207 -10.56 -12.52 -3.71
CA SER A 207 -10.81 -11.30 -2.94
C SER A 207 -11.36 -10.17 -3.81
N GLN A 208 -12.21 -9.31 -3.25
CA GLN A 208 -12.63 -8.09 -3.96
C GLN A 208 -11.46 -7.11 -3.97
N GLN A 209 -11.02 -6.69 -5.16
CA GLN A 209 -10.05 -5.62 -5.30
C GLN A 209 -10.69 -4.29 -4.95
N LYS A 210 -9.98 -3.46 -4.19
CA LYS A 210 -10.51 -2.18 -3.69
C LYS A 210 -9.69 -1.00 -4.20
N GLY A 211 -8.39 -1.01 -3.90
CA GLY A 211 -7.44 0.06 -4.18
C GLY A 211 -6.15 -0.43 -4.87
N CYS A 212 -5.50 0.50 -5.56
CA CYS A 212 -4.19 0.33 -6.20
C CYS A 212 -3.42 1.65 -6.07
N THR A 213 -2.14 1.59 -5.69
CA THR A 213 -1.25 2.77 -5.68
C THR A 213 0.16 2.37 -6.13
N THR A 214 0.97 3.33 -6.56
CA THR A 214 2.38 3.11 -6.86
C THR A 214 3.26 3.48 -5.68
N LYS A 215 4.38 2.75 -5.55
CA LYS A 215 5.46 3.12 -4.65
C LYS A 215 6.26 4.24 -5.29
N GLN A 216 6.11 5.45 -4.77
CA GLN A 216 6.86 6.62 -5.24
C GLN A 216 8.34 6.49 -4.83
N CYS A 217 9.24 6.48 -5.82
CA CYS A 217 10.67 6.47 -5.58
C CYS A 217 11.13 7.84 -5.03
N ALA A 218 11.31 7.95 -3.71
CA ALA A 218 12.01 9.09 -3.15
C ALA A 218 13.49 9.02 -3.58
N GLN A 219 13.94 9.91 -4.47
CA GLN A 219 15.36 10.06 -4.77
C GLN A 219 16.10 10.59 -3.53
N SER A 220 16.53 9.69 -2.65
CA SER A 220 17.46 10.04 -1.58
C SER A 220 18.90 9.79 -2.06
N ASN A 221 19.66 10.89 -2.18
CA ASN A 221 21.13 10.91 -2.21
C ASN A 221 21.87 10.04 -3.25
N GLY A 222 21.32 9.89 -4.46
CA GLY A 222 22.10 9.40 -5.61
C GLY A 222 22.52 7.93 -5.55
N PHE A 223 21.85 7.12 -4.72
CA PHE A 223 21.89 5.67 -4.85
C PHE A 223 20.72 5.20 -5.72
N ILE A 224 21.05 4.52 -6.82
CA ILE A 224 20.09 3.92 -7.75
C ILE A 224 19.61 2.63 -7.09
N GLY A 225 18.37 2.59 -6.59
CA GLY A 225 17.88 1.39 -5.92
C GLY A 225 16.37 1.28 -5.66
N CYS A 226 15.56 2.28 -5.97
CA CYS A 226 14.11 2.11 -5.94
C CYS A 226 13.63 1.75 -7.34
N THR A 227 12.88 0.65 -7.42
CA THR A 227 12.16 0.22 -8.61
C THR A 227 10.70 0.60 -8.40
N GLU A 228 10.04 1.17 -9.40
CA GLU A 228 8.60 1.37 -9.38
C GLU A 228 7.89 0.02 -9.16
N THR A 229 7.17 -0.09 -8.05
CA THR A 229 6.33 -1.24 -7.69
C THR A 229 4.91 -0.76 -7.43
N LEU A 230 3.96 -1.70 -7.45
CA LEU A 230 2.56 -1.43 -7.13
C LEU A 230 2.21 -1.98 -5.76
N TYR A 231 1.43 -1.23 -5.00
CA TYR A 231 0.69 -1.75 -3.87
C TYR A 231 -0.74 -2.01 -4.31
N LEU A 232 -1.15 -3.27 -4.20
CA LEU A 232 -2.50 -3.71 -4.52
C LEU A 232 -3.20 -4.10 -3.23
N THR A 233 -4.51 -3.86 -3.19
CA THR A 233 -5.32 -4.26 -2.05
C THR A 233 -6.41 -5.23 -2.44
N SER A 234 -6.69 -6.14 -1.52
CA SER A 234 -7.75 -7.13 -1.71
C SER A 234 -8.40 -7.46 -0.39
N GLN A 235 -9.71 -7.69 -0.40
CA GLN A 235 -10.46 -8.06 0.80
C GLN A 235 -10.81 -9.55 0.79
N THR A 236 -10.37 -10.27 1.82
CA THR A 236 -10.70 -11.69 2.03
C THR A 236 -12.17 -11.88 2.41
N ASP A 237 -12.67 -13.12 2.30
CA ASP A 237 -14.06 -13.47 2.65
C ASP A 237 -14.45 -13.12 4.10
N ASP A 238 -13.47 -13.06 5.01
CA ASP A 238 -13.68 -12.69 6.41
C ASP A 238 -13.59 -11.18 6.69
N GLY A 239 -13.41 -10.37 5.64
CA GLY A 239 -13.36 -8.91 5.73
C GLY A 239 -11.98 -8.31 5.97
N THR A 240 -10.93 -9.14 6.09
CA THR A 240 -9.55 -8.67 6.25
C THR A 240 -9.07 -7.99 4.97
N LEU A 241 -8.50 -6.79 5.11
CA LEU A 241 -7.81 -6.10 4.03
C LEU A 241 -6.37 -6.60 3.95
N GLU A 242 -5.98 -7.10 2.79
CA GLU A 242 -4.61 -7.44 2.44
C GLU A 242 -4.03 -6.35 1.54
N ILE A 243 -2.81 -5.91 1.82
CA ILE A 243 -2.02 -5.00 0.99
C ILE A 243 -0.75 -5.76 0.56
N ILE A 244 -0.52 -5.93 -0.74
CA ILE A 244 0.66 -6.60 -1.26
C ILE A 244 1.49 -5.66 -2.14
N GLU A 245 2.81 -5.70 -2.00
CA GLU A 245 3.72 -5.08 -2.97
C GLU A 245 3.95 -6.04 -4.13
N VAL A 246 3.88 -5.55 -5.38
CA VAL A 246 4.13 -6.37 -6.57
C VAL A 246 5.08 -5.67 -7.55
N SER A 247 6.00 -6.44 -8.12
CA SER A 247 6.69 -6.08 -9.36
C SER A 247 5.95 -6.66 -10.55
N VAL A 248 5.86 -5.91 -11.63
CA VAL A 248 5.23 -6.34 -12.87
C VAL A 248 6.29 -6.50 -13.94
N GLU A 249 6.39 -7.68 -14.53
CA GLU A 249 7.28 -7.96 -15.65
C GLU A 249 6.52 -8.76 -16.72
N ALA A 250 6.47 -8.22 -17.94
CA ALA A 250 5.86 -8.90 -19.11
C ALA A 250 4.43 -9.42 -18.86
N GLY A 251 3.60 -8.63 -18.16
CA GLY A 251 2.20 -8.96 -17.88
C GLY A 251 2.01 -9.97 -16.74
N GLU A 252 3.05 -10.25 -15.97
CA GLU A 252 2.99 -11.09 -14.77
C GLU A 252 3.35 -10.25 -13.54
N ALA A 253 2.43 -10.20 -12.57
CA ALA A 253 2.70 -9.60 -11.27
C ALA A 253 3.27 -10.64 -10.31
N THR A 254 4.43 -10.33 -9.73
CA THR A 254 5.07 -11.14 -8.69
C THR A 254 5.05 -10.36 -7.38
N GLN A 255 4.48 -10.95 -6.34
CA GLN A 255 4.51 -10.36 -5.00
C GLN A 255 5.95 -10.25 -4.48
N ILE A 256 6.27 -9.10 -3.91
CA ILE A 256 7.54 -8.81 -3.25
C ILE A 256 7.31 -8.81 -1.74
N GLY A 257 8.09 -9.62 -1.04
CA GLY A 257 7.99 -9.74 0.42
C GLY A 257 6.62 -10.23 0.87
N GLU A 258 6.32 -10.03 2.15
CA GLU A 258 5.00 -10.33 2.69
C GLU A 258 4.03 -9.16 2.57
N GLY A 259 2.75 -9.51 2.47
CA GLY A 259 1.66 -8.55 2.46
C GLY A 259 1.32 -8.10 3.88
N ILE A 260 0.71 -6.92 4.00
CA ILE A 260 0.17 -6.40 5.24
C ILE A 260 -1.29 -6.85 5.34
N SER A 261 -1.68 -7.45 6.46
CA SER A 261 -3.06 -7.80 6.75
C SER A 261 -3.63 -6.89 7.84
N LEU A 262 -4.73 -6.22 7.53
CA LEU A 262 -5.44 -5.30 8.43
C LEU A 262 -6.87 -5.82 8.59
N ALA A 263 -7.27 -6.14 9.82
CA ALA A 263 -8.68 -6.41 10.10
C ALA A 263 -9.23 -5.28 10.98
N GLY A 264 -10.42 -4.82 10.61
CA GLY A 264 -11.07 -3.61 11.16
C GLY A 264 -11.74 -2.77 10.08
N ILE A 265 -11.12 -2.63 8.91
CA ILE A 265 -11.68 -1.84 7.79
C ILE A 265 -12.73 -2.67 7.05
N GLU A 266 -14.00 -2.52 7.44
CA GLU A 266 -15.12 -3.33 6.93
C GLU A 266 -15.34 -3.19 5.41
N ASP A 267 -15.14 -1.98 4.84
CA ASP A 267 -15.23 -1.73 3.40
C ASP A 267 -14.15 -0.73 2.98
N PRO A 268 -12.93 -1.19 2.67
CA PRO A 268 -11.86 -0.32 2.22
C PRO A 268 -12.13 0.22 0.82
N GLY A 269 -11.77 1.48 0.60
CA GLY A 269 -11.75 2.15 -0.69
C GLY A 269 -10.34 2.22 -1.26
N GLY A 270 -9.91 3.44 -1.60
CA GLY A 270 -8.60 3.71 -2.16
C GLY A 270 -7.46 3.58 -1.16
N ILE A 271 -6.25 3.51 -1.69
CA ILE A 271 -5.01 3.45 -0.92
C ILE A 271 -4.01 4.45 -1.51
N VAL A 272 -3.20 5.07 -0.65
CA VAL A 272 -2.03 5.87 -1.03
C VAL A 272 -0.85 5.39 -0.20
N PHE A 273 0.34 5.39 -0.79
CA PHE A 273 1.60 5.15 -0.09
C PHE A 273 2.48 6.39 -0.13
N GLU A 274 2.86 6.91 1.04
CA GLU A 274 3.77 8.05 1.19
C GLU A 274 4.85 7.76 2.23
N GLY A 275 6.11 7.81 1.80
CA GLY A 275 7.26 7.53 2.67
C GLY A 275 7.19 6.09 3.19
N ASP A 276 6.82 5.94 4.46
CA ASP A 276 6.68 4.66 5.17
C ASP A 276 5.24 4.42 5.66
N THR A 277 4.28 5.17 5.12
CA THR A 277 2.88 5.20 5.57
C THR A 277 1.94 4.86 4.43
N PHE A 278 1.00 3.96 4.71
CA PHE A 278 -0.20 3.77 3.90
C PHE A 278 -1.33 4.62 4.44
N ILE A 279 -2.10 5.19 3.54
CA ILE A 279 -3.38 5.84 3.81
C ILE A 279 -4.42 5.00 3.11
N VAL A 280 -5.43 4.53 3.83
CA VAL A 280 -6.54 3.73 3.30
C VAL A 280 -7.84 4.49 3.57
N THR A 281 -8.74 4.56 2.61
CA THR A 281 -10.06 5.17 2.83
C THR A 281 -11.11 4.12 3.16
N GLY A 282 -12.15 4.52 3.89
CA GLY A 282 -13.34 3.73 4.10
C GLY A 282 -14.39 4.08 3.05
N ASN A 283 -14.69 3.12 2.18
CA ASN A 283 -15.63 3.31 1.09
C ASN A 283 -17.05 3.55 1.61
N SER A 284 -17.50 2.89 2.67
CA SER A 284 -18.90 3.00 3.13
C SER A 284 -19.16 4.02 4.25
N ASP A 285 -18.12 4.52 4.90
CA ASP A 285 -18.21 5.39 6.08
C ASP A 285 -17.47 6.73 5.92
N GLY A 286 -16.70 6.89 4.83
CA GLY A 286 -15.93 8.09 4.56
C GLY A 286 -14.73 8.30 5.49
N SER A 287 -14.35 7.29 6.28
CA SER A 287 -13.21 7.36 7.18
C SER A 287 -11.89 7.38 6.41
N VAL A 288 -10.85 7.94 7.02
CA VAL A 288 -9.46 7.83 6.52
C VAL A 288 -8.61 7.18 7.61
N TYR A 289 -7.92 6.11 7.22
CA TYR A 289 -7.07 5.28 8.06
C TYR A 289 -5.61 5.50 7.68
N GLN A 290 -4.78 5.89 8.65
CA GLN A 290 -3.33 5.98 8.46
C GLN A 290 -2.65 4.76 9.09
N VAL A 291 -1.89 4.02 8.28
CA VAL A 291 -1.22 2.77 8.64
C VAL A 291 0.28 2.97 8.44
N GLN A 292 1.04 3.10 9.53
CA GLN A 292 2.49 3.25 9.48
C GLN A 292 3.16 1.90 9.71
N SER A 293 4.15 1.56 8.87
CA SER A 293 5.01 0.40 9.12
C SER A 293 6.11 0.80 10.10
N THR A 294 5.93 0.54 11.40
CA THR A 294 6.94 0.85 12.43
C THR A 294 7.77 -0.39 12.78
N GLY A 295 8.54 -0.91 11.83
CA GLY A 295 9.47 -2.00 12.14
C GLY A 295 10.82 -1.46 12.63
N ASN A 296 11.04 -1.31 13.93
CA ASN A 296 12.39 -1.15 14.52
C ASN A 296 13.15 -2.49 14.58
N PHE A 297 12.88 -3.40 13.64
CA PHE A 297 13.46 -4.74 13.65
C PHE A 297 14.83 -4.74 12.99
N VAL A 298 15.86 -5.11 13.77
CA VAL A 298 17.20 -5.45 13.29
C VAL A 298 17.46 -6.91 13.60
N ARG A 299 17.77 -7.72 12.60
CA ARG A 299 18.07 -9.13 12.78
C ARG A 299 19.39 -9.31 13.52
N GLY A 300 19.34 -10.11 14.58
CA GLY A 300 20.47 -10.33 15.49
C GLY A 300 20.53 -9.35 16.67
N ASP A 301 19.67 -8.34 16.74
CA ASP A 301 19.50 -7.47 17.92
C ASP A 301 18.49 -8.11 18.89
N ALA A 302 18.93 -9.17 19.57
CA ALA A 302 18.12 -9.95 20.49
C ALA A 302 17.68 -9.16 21.74
N ASN A 303 18.41 -8.08 22.07
CA ASN A 303 18.17 -7.30 23.27
C ASN A 303 17.37 -5.99 23.01
N GLY A 304 17.19 -5.64 21.73
CA GLY A 304 16.33 -4.55 21.27
C GLY A 304 16.93 -3.16 21.45
N ASP A 305 18.27 -3.04 21.54
CA ASP A 305 18.96 -1.76 21.73
C ASP A 305 19.44 -1.12 20.41
N SER A 306 18.99 -1.67 19.29
CA SER A 306 19.30 -1.27 17.92
C SER A 306 20.75 -1.50 17.51
N LEU A 307 21.50 -2.32 18.26
CA LEU A 307 22.87 -2.68 17.96
C LEU A 307 23.04 -4.20 18.01
N VAL A 308 23.70 -4.78 17.01
CA VAL A 308 24.13 -6.18 17.08
C VAL A 308 25.51 -6.25 17.74
N ASP A 309 25.54 -6.62 19.01
CA ASP A 309 26.74 -6.70 19.84
C ASP A 309 26.75 -7.92 20.80
N ILE A 310 27.64 -7.91 21.80
CA ILE A 310 27.81 -9.04 22.72
C ILE A 310 26.60 -9.25 23.65
N GLY A 311 25.75 -8.25 23.84
CA GLY A 311 24.51 -8.32 24.59
C GLY A 311 23.50 -9.28 23.98
N ASP A 312 23.49 -9.44 22.67
CA ASP A 312 22.52 -10.27 21.95
C ASP A 312 22.68 -11.77 22.22
N PRO A 313 23.86 -12.39 22.01
CA PRO A 313 24.03 -13.80 22.33
C PRO A 313 23.88 -14.07 23.83
N ILE A 314 24.13 -13.09 24.70
CA ILE A 314 23.85 -13.21 26.14
C ILE A 314 22.33 -13.32 26.35
N THR A 315 21.55 -12.45 25.70
CA THR A 315 20.09 -12.44 25.78
C THR A 315 19.48 -13.72 25.23
N ILE A 316 19.92 -14.18 24.05
CA ILE A 316 19.48 -15.46 23.46
C ILE A 316 19.71 -16.62 24.44
N LEU A 317 20.92 -16.73 25.01
CA LEU A 317 21.24 -17.78 25.98
C LEU A 317 20.47 -17.63 27.30
N GLY A 318 20.20 -16.40 27.73
CA GLY A 318 19.36 -16.08 28.89
C GLY A 318 17.93 -16.58 28.71
N VAL A 319 17.33 -16.35 27.54
CA VAL A 319 16.01 -16.87 27.18
C VAL A 319 16.02 -18.40 27.16
N LEU A 320 16.98 -19.01 26.48
CA LEU A 320 17.04 -20.47 26.30
C LEU A 320 17.30 -21.26 27.59
N PHE A 321 18.15 -20.74 28.48
CA PHE A 321 18.67 -21.52 29.61
C PHE A 321 18.38 -20.92 30.98
N ASN A 322 18.08 -19.62 31.07
CA ASN A 322 17.88 -18.92 32.33
C ASN A 322 16.42 -18.47 32.54
N SER A 323 15.51 -18.83 31.62
CA SER A 323 14.11 -18.41 31.64
C SER A 323 13.96 -16.90 31.71
N GLU A 324 14.89 -16.16 31.10
CA GLU A 324 14.75 -14.72 30.95
C GLU A 324 13.58 -14.39 30.02
N PRO A 325 12.92 -13.25 30.21
CA PRO A 325 11.85 -12.82 29.31
C PRO A 325 12.40 -12.68 27.88
N ALA A 326 11.74 -13.33 26.93
CA ALA A 326 12.04 -13.13 25.51
C ALA A 326 11.57 -11.73 25.07
N SER A 327 12.25 -11.17 24.06
CA SER A 327 11.73 -10.03 23.30
C SER A 327 10.33 -10.37 22.77
N GLU A 328 9.52 -9.34 22.62
CA GLU A 328 8.21 -9.46 21.98
C GLU A 328 8.37 -9.77 20.48
N CYS A 329 9.56 -9.47 19.93
CA CYS A 329 10.05 -9.83 18.60
C CYS A 329 10.87 -11.11 18.66
N LEU A 330 10.26 -12.24 18.32
CA LEU A 330 10.93 -13.54 18.32
C LEU A 330 11.89 -13.72 17.15
N ALA A 331 11.70 -13.01 16.02
CA ALA A 331 12.68 -13.02 14.92
C ALA A 331 14.01 -12.33 15.29
N GLN A 332 14.04 -11.48 16.33
CA GLN A 332 15.32 -10.95 16.88
C GLN A 332 16.15 -12.06 17.54
N LEU A 333 15.49 -13.09 18.08
CA LEU A 333 16.13 -14.24 18.70
C LEU A 333 16.53 -15.32 17.68
N ASP A 334 15.96 -15.27 16.47
CA ASP A 334 16.26 -16.13 15.31
C ASP A 334 17.26 -15.42 14.39
N SER A 335 18.49 -15.30 14.88
CA SER A 335 19.53 -14.49 14.24
C SER A 335 20.02 -15.08 12.92
N ASN A 336 19.84 -16.39 12.71
CA ASN A 336 20.25 -17.10 11.51
C ASN A 336 19.11 -17.27 10.48
N ASP A 337 17.89 -16.87 10.84
CA ASP A 337 16.68 -16.91 10.01
C ASP A 337 16.28 -18.32 9.55
N ASP A 338 16.44 -19.32 10.43
CA ASP A 338 16.10 -20.72 10.13
C ASP A 338 14.74 -21.17 10.68
N ASN A 339 13.98 -20.23 11.27
CA ASN A 339 12.66 -20.42 11.87
C ASN A 339 12.70 -21.22 13.18
N GLN A 340 13.85 -21.31 13.85
CA GLN A 340 14.00 -21.95 15.15
C GLN A 340 14.86 -21.08 16.06
N ILE A 341 14.40 -20.88 17.30
CA ILE A 341 15.20 -20.22 18.34
C ILE A 341 15.95 -21.31 19.10
N ASP A 342 17.25 -21.44 18.83
CA ASP A 342 18.11 -22.38 19.53
C ASP A 342 19.54 -21.85 19.74
N ILE A 343 20.46 -22.73 20.14
CA ILE A 343 21.84 -22.33 20.41
C ILE A 343 22.58 -21.87 19.14
N GLY A 344 22.09 -22.26 17.97
CA GLY A 344 22.56 -21.86 16.66
C GLY A 344 22.54 -20.35 16.48
N ASP A 345 21.50 -19.66 16.99
CA ASP A 345 21.37 -18.21 16.89
C ASP A 345 22.45 -17.47 17.66
N ALA A 346 22.68 -17.86 18.92
CA ALA A 346 23.75 -17.30 19.73
C ALA A 346 25.13 -17.56 19.09
N ILE A 347 25.34 -18.76 18.52
CA ILE A 347 26.57 -19.10 17.80
C ILE A 347 26.72 -18.24 16.54
N TYR A 348 25.61 -17.99 15.83
CA TYR A 348 25.57 -17.19 14.62
C TYR A 348 26.03 -15.75 14.89
N VAL A 349 25.45 -15.10 15.90
CA VAL A 349 25.84 -13.73 16.29
C VAL A 349 27.29 -13.67 16.77
N LEU A 350 27.74 -14.63 17.59
CA LEU A 350 29.14 -14.67 18.04
C LEU A 350 30.14 -14.89 16.89
N ASN A 351 29.78 -15.69 15.88
CA ASN A 351 30.61 -15.88 14.70
C ASN A 351 30.68 -14.59 13.88
N PHE A 352 29.55 -13.90 13.69
CA PHE A 352 29.53 -12.60 13.04
C PHE A 352 30.44 -11.59 13.77
N LEU A 353 30.33 -11.48 15.10
CA LEU A 353 31.08 -10.50 15.89
C LEU A 353 32.59 -10.76 15.98
N PHE A 354 33.02 -12.02 16.01
CA PHE A 354 34.42 -12.37 16.31
C PHE A 354 35.17 -13.10 15.21
N GLN A 355 34.48 -13.59 14.17
CA GLN A 355 35.08 -14.37 13.09
C GLN A 355 34.82 -13.78 11.69
N ASP A 356 34.22 -12.58 11.59
CA ASP A 356 33.90 -11.92 10.32
C ASP A 356 33.17 -12.87 9.33
N THR A 357 32.22 -13.66 9.84
CA THR A 357 31.39 -14.54 9.00
C THR A 357 30.27 -13.78 8.29
N ALA A 358 29.33 -14.51 7.67
CA ALA A 358 28.14 -13.91 7.05
C ALA A 358 27.44 -12.97 8.04
N GLN A 359 27.06 -11.79 7.54
CA GLN A 359 26.23 -10.84 8.27
C GLN A 359 24.84 -11.43 8.49
N PRO A 360 24.13 -11.02 9.58
CA PRO A 360 22.73 -11.35 9.75
C PRO A 360 21.94 -11.08 8.46
N PRO A 361 21.04 -11.99 8.06
CA PRO A 361 20.11 -11.73 6.97
C PRO A 361 19.35 -10.42 7.20
N ALA A 362 18.86 -9.80 6.13
CA ALA A 362 18.06 -8.59 6.26
C ALA A 362 16.85 -8.83 7.20
N PRO A 363 16.44 -7.81 7.97
CA PRO A 363 16.97 -6.44 8.04
C PRO A 363 18.21 -6.32 8.94
N PHE A 364 19.33 -5.85 8.37
CA PHE A 364 20.59 -5.54 9.07
C PHE A 364 21.51 -4.76 8.10
N PRO A 365 22.30 -3.77 8.55
CA PRO A 365 22.40 -3.22 9.91
C PRO A 365 21.32 -2.19 10.25
N ASP A 366 20.61 -1.71 9.24
CA ASP A 366 19.53 -0.74 9.41
C ASP A 366 18.21 -1.48 9.73
N PRO A 367 17.35 -0.92 10.59
CA PRO A 367 16.06 -1.52 10.91
C PRO A 367 15.14 -1.53 9.69
N GLY A 368 14.24 -2.52 9.63
CA GLY A 368 13.27 -2.63 8.57
C GLY A 368 12.31 -3.80 8.76
N PRO A 369 11.40 -4.04 7.81
CA PRO A 369 10.53 -5.20 7.84
C PRO A 369 11.33 -6.51 7.68
N ASP A 370 10.84 -7.58 8.29
CA ASP A 370 11.37 -8.92 8.08
C ASP A 370 11.04 -9.41 6.65
N PRO A 371 12.03 -9.71 5.78
CA PRO A 371 11.80 -10.22 4.43
C PRO A 371 11.43 -11.71 4.37
N THR A 372 11.59 -12.44 5.47
CA THR A 372 11.41 -13.90 5.60
C THR A 372 10.65 -14.24 6.90
N PRO A 373 9.55 -13.53 7.20
CA PRO A 373 8.91 -13.63 8.49
C PRO A 373 8.39 -15.04 8.73
N SER A 374 8.65 -15.47 9.95
CA SER A 374 8.28 -16.79 10.38
C SER A 374 7.03 -16.76 11.21
N ALA A 375 6.22 -17.76 10.93
CA ALA A 375 5.15 -18.12 11.79
C ALA A 375 5.67 -18.53 13.21
N VAL A 376 6.85 -19.15 13.28
CA VAL A 376 7.43 -19.73 14.52
C VAL A 376 8.20 -18.69 15.32
N THR A 377 8.83 -17.74 14.63
CA THR A 377 9.65 -16.67 15.19
C THR A 377 9.09 -15.29 14.77
N PRO A 378 7.86 -14.95 15.19
CA PRO A 378 7.20 -13.76 14.70
C PRO A 378 7.74 -12.48 15.32
N CYS A 379 7.59 -11.34 14.64
CA CYS A 379 8.06 -10.05 15.11
C CYS A 379 7.00 -8.94 15.04
N PRO A 380 6.95 -8.08 16.08
CA PRO A 380 6.22 -6.84 16.15
C PRO A 380 6.12 -6.03 14.88
#